data_AF-A0A822MT44-F1
#
_entry.id   AF-A0A822MT44-F1
#
_cell.length_a   1.000
_cell.length_b   1.000
_cell.length_c   1.000
_cell.angle_alpha   90.00
_cell.angle_beta   90.00
_cell.angle_gamma   90.00
#
_symmetry.space_group_name_H-M   'P 1'
#
loop_
_entity.id
_entity.type
_entity.pdbx_description
1 polymer ?
#
loop_
_entity_poly.entity_id
_entity_poly.type
_entity_poly.pdbx_seq_one_letter_code
_entity_poly.pdbx_strand_id
1 'polypeptide(L)'
;MIVNPFPSRCTLDNLNTVDIMTIKQPELTDFVRLFQEIIAHVRDDSVKIFPKEKGRIIARVEQLVEDTLEKQQVEAAHIDQALTLVEHLSIVVNLNRYEQFNQLLERARKVATYLLNNDAASPCQDEEKMRLLFSYLKHRQMVSKPTQLTEGNGLHIAAAYRKGLLNLSEAIDAYRAQLTCQNRLQFVQLRASCVSITA
;
A
#
# COMPACT_ATOMS: atom_id res chain seq x y z
N MET A 1 40.35 42.77 7.47
CA MET A 1 39.91 41.36 7.62
C MET A 1 39.37 41.22 9.03
N ILE A 2 38.17 40.77 9.37
CA ILE A 2 36.91 40.40 8.70
C ILE A 2 35.82 40.92 9.66
N VAL A 3 34.76 41.50 9.11
CA VAL A 3 33.61 42.08 9.83
C VAL A 3 32.45 41.09 9.69
N ASN A 4 31.75 40.77 10.79
CA ASN A 4 30.43 40.12 10.72
C ASN A 4 29.41 41.08 10.11
N PRO A 5 28.43 40.58 9.33
CA PRO A 5 27.06 40.62 9.88
C PRO A 5 26.14 39.47 9.44
N PHE A 6 25.11 39.24 10.26
CA PHE A 6 23.86 38.49 10.00
C PHE A 6 23.08 38.99 8.75
N PRO A 7 21.87 38.49 8.44
CA PRO A 7 21.45 37.21 7.85
C PRO A 7 20.73 37.43 6.49
N SER A 8 20.45 36.42 5.67
CA SER A 8 19.56 36.58 4.51
C SER A 8 18.79 35.30 4.15
N ARG A 9 17.49 35.39 4.44
CA ARG A 9 16.33 34.85 3.71
C ARG A 9 16.63 33.94 2.52
N CYS A 10 16.12 32.72 2.60
CA CYS A 10 15.56 32.02 1.45
C CYS A 10 14.10 31.67 1.77
N THR A 11 13.18 32.45 1.21
CA THR A 11 11.76 32.10 1.07
C THR A 11 11.53 31.54 -0.32
N LEU A 12 10.77 30.45 -0.35
CA LEU A 12 10.04 29.81 -1.44
C LEU A 12 10.84 29.35 -2.66
N ASP A 13 10.77 28.05 -2.94
CA ASP A 13 9.91 27.64 -4.06
C ASP A 13 9.25 26.28 -3.82
N ASN A 14 7.95 26.27 -4.12
CA ASN A 14 7.04 25.14 -4.13
C ASN A 14 7.59 24.01 -4.99
N LEU A 15 7.85 22.86 -4.39
CA LEU A 15 7.82 21.59 -5.09
C LEU A 15 6.87 20.69 -4.34
N ASN A 16 5.67 20.57 -4.92
CA ASN A 16 4.66 19.56 -4.69
C ASN A 16 5.26 18.27 -4.16
N THR A 17 5.30 18.13 -2.84
CA THR A 17 5.41 16.83 -2.22
C THR A 17 4.07 16.16 -2.49
N VAL A 18 4.06 15.32 -3.52
CA VAL A 18 3.08 14.24 -3.61
C VAL A 18 3.18 13.55 -2.26
N ASP A 19 2.16 13.76 -1.43
CA ASP A 19 2.06 13.22 -0.09
C ASP A 19 2.00 11.71 -0.28
N ILE A 20 3.17 11.06 -0.26
CA ILE A 20 3.30 9.62 -0.24
C ILE A 20 2.64 9.25 1.08
N MET A 21 1.35 8.89 1.00
CA MET A 21 0.53 8.45 2.12
C MET A 21 1.23 7.28 2.79
N THR A 22 2.10 7.61 3.72
CA THR A 22 2.72 6.68 4.64
C THR A 22 1.58 6.33 5.57
N ILE A 23 0.95 5.18 5.33
CA ILE A 23 -0.16 4.71 6.16
C ILE A 23 0.38 4.57 7.58
N LYS A 24 0.06 5.55 8.43
CA LYS A 24 0.15 5.41 9.90
C LYS A 24 -0.69 4.19 10.26
N GLN A 25 -0.25 3.41 11.25
CA GLN A 25 -0.95 2.19 11.68
C GLN A 25 -2.46 2.45 11.73
N PRO A 26 -3.28 1.78 10.88
CA PRO A 26 -4.69 2.05 10.82
C PRO A 26 -5.32 1.65 12.15
N GLU A 27 -5.90 2.62 12.84
CA GLU A 27 -6.66 2.39 14.06
C GLU A 27 -8.06 1.86 13.73
N LEU A 28 -8.75 1.25 14.70
CA LEU A 28 -10.16 0.83 14.58
C LEU A 28 -11.04 1.96 14.00
N THR A 29 -10.74 3.20 14.39
CA THR A 29 -11.36 4.43 13.96
C THR A 29 -11.17 4.71 12.46
N ASP A 30 -10.02 4.34 11.87
CA ASP A 30 -9.76 4.50 10.45
C ASP A 30 -10.60 3.54 9.59
N PHE A 31 -10.79 2.30 10.06
CA PHE A 31 -11.63 1.32 9.38
C PHE A 31 -13.10 1.77 9.37
N VAL A 32 -13.63 2.14 10.53
CA VAL A 32 -15.02 2.62 10.66
C VAL A 32 -15.25 3.89 9.84
N ARG A 33 -14.35 4.88 9.94
CA ARG A 33 -14.49 6.15 9.20
C ARG A 33 -14.48 5.93 7.70
N LEU A 34 -13.65 5.02 7.21
CA LEU A 34 -13.53 4.75 5.79
C LEU A 34 -14.79 4.07 5.21
N PHE A 35 -15.39 3.13 5.94
CA PHE A 35 -16.67 2.53 5.53
C PHE A 35 -17.84 3.51 5.63
N GLN A 36 -17.81 4.45 6.58
CA GLN A 36 -18.76 5.57 6.65
C GLN A 36 -18.59 6.55 5.47
N GLU A 37 -17.37 6.78 4.99
CA GLU A 37 -17.12 7.61 3.81
C GLU A 37 -17.65 6.92 2.54
N ILE A 38 -17.43 5.61 2.40
CA ILE A 38 -17.97 4.80 1.30
C ILE A 38 -19.50 4.84 1.30
N ILE A 39 -20.16 4.69 2.45
CA ILE A 39 -21.63 4.71 2.52
C ILE A 39 -22.21 6.09 2.21
N ALA A 40 -21.52 7.18 2.57
CA ALA A 40 -21.93 8.54 2.23
C ALA A 40 -21.97 8.72 0.71
N HIS A 41 -20.93 8.28 -0.01
CA HIS A 41 -20.89 8.32 -1.47
C HIS A 41 -22.00 7.50 -2.15
N VAL A 42 -22.32 6.32 -1.57
CA VAL A 42 -23.43 5.48 -2.05
C VAL A 42 -24.78 6.17 -1.82
N ARG A 43 -24.98 6.85 -0.68
CA ARG A 43 -26.24 7.53 -0.32
C ARG A 43 -26.49 8.77 -1.16
N ASP A 44 -25.50 9.61 -1.38
CA ASP A 44 -25.59 10.93 -2.05
C ASP A 44 -25.88 10.87 -3.56
N ASP A 45 -26.14 9.69 -4.13
CA ASP A 45 -26.35 9.47 -5.58
C ASP A 45 -25.19 9.95 -6.47
N SER A 46 -24.07 10.33 -5.85
CA SER A 46 -22.80 10.64 -6.52
C SER A 46 -22.33 9.46 -7.37
N VAL A 47 -22.65 8.23 -6.93
CA VAL A 47 -22.40 6.98 -7.63
C VAL A 47 -23.73 6.36 -8.06
N LYS A 48 -23.88 6.09 -9.37
CA LYS A 48 -25.09 5.42 -9.89
C LYS A 48 -25.03 3.91 -9.63
N ILE A 49 -25.88 3.46 -8.72
CA ILE A 49 -26.09 2.05 -8.37
C ILE A 49 -27.58 1.71 -8.53
N PHE A 50 -27.91 0.49 -8.94
CA PHE A 50 -29.30 0.05 -9.00
C PHE A 50 -29.97 0.14 -7.61
N PRO A 51 -31.20 0.67 -7.48
CA PRO A 51 -31.83 0.92 -6.17
C PRO A 51 -31.92 -0.30 -5.25
N LYS A 52 -32.18 -1.49 -5.81
CA LYS A 52 -32.22 -2.74 -5.05
C LYS A 52 -30.86 -3.13 -4.46
N GLU A 53 -29.78 -2.88 -5.21
CA GLU A 53 -28.42 -3.15 -4.73
C GLU A 53 -27.93 -2.04 -3.79
N LYS A 54 -28.30 -0.79 -4.05
CA LYS A 54 -28.01 0.34 -3.17
C LYS A 54 -28.48 0.07 -1.74
N GLY A 55 -29.73 -0.39 -1.56
CA GLY A 55 -30.26 -0.73 -0.23
C GLY A 55 -29.51 -1.88 0.46
N ARG A 56 -29.14 -2.93 -0.29
CA ARG A 56 -28.39 -4.08 0.25
C ARG A 56 -26.98 -3.70 0.70
N ILE A 57 -26.30 -2.86 -0.08
CA ILE A 57 -24.95 -2.39 0.22
C ILE A 57 -24.98 -1.50 1.47
N ILE A 58 -25.93 -0.57 1.54
CA ILE A 58 -26.09 0.31 2.70
C ILE A 58 -26.29 -0.52 3.97
N ALA A 59 -27.25 -1.45 3.98
CA ALA A 59 -27.52 -2.28 5.15
C ALA A 59 -26.30 -3.11 5.59
N ARG A 60 -25.54 -3.68 4.64
CA ARG A 60 -24.34 -4.47 4.98
C ARG A 60 -23.19 -3.62 5.51
N VAL A 61 -23.02 -2.40 5.01
CA VAL A 61 -21.98 -1.49 5.51
C VAL A 61 -22.36 -0.93 6.88
N GLU A 62 -23.64 -0.60 7.11
CA GLU A 62 -24.16 -0.21 8.43
C GLU A 62 -23.94 -1.32 9.46
N GLN A 63 -24.32 -2.55 9.12
CA GLN A 63 -24.13 -3.72 9.99
C GLN A 63 -22.65 -3.94 10.30
N LEU A 64 -21.77 -3.88 9.30
CA LEU A 64 -20.33 -4.01 9.52
C LEU A 64 -19.80 -2.93 10.48
N VAL A 65 -20.24 -1.68 10.33
CA VAL A 65 -19.83 -0.57 11.20
C VAL A 65 -20.35 -0.77 12.63
N GLU A 66 -21.61 -1.17 12.78
CA GLU A 66 -22.25 -1.43 14.08
C GLU A 66 -21.56 -2.59 14.81
N ASP A 67 -21.38 -3.73 14.15
CA ASP A 67 -20.70 -4.92 14.72
C ASP A 67 -19.26 -4.60 15.17
N THR A 68 -18.55 -3.78 14.40
CA THR A 68 -17.17 -3.37 14.71
C THR A 68 -17.12 -2.39 15.89
N LEU A 69 -18.11 -1.51 16.02
CA LEU A 69 -18.22 -0.56 17.13
C LEU A 69 -18.65 -1.24 18.43
N GLU A 70 -19.62 -2.16 18.39
CA GLU A 70 -20.09 -2.90 19.56
C GLU A 70 -18.99 -3.76 20.18
N LYS A 71 -18.22 -4.46 19.34
CA LYS A 71 -17.12 -5.32 19.79
C LYS A 71 -15.84 -4.57 20.13
N GLN A 72 -15.74 -3.28 19.77
CA GLN A 72 -14.53 -2.45 19.88
C GLN A 72 -13.26 -3.10 19.27
N GLN A 73 -13.43 -4.06 18.38
CA GLN A 73 -12.35 -4.82 17.76
C GLN A 73 -12.72 -5.19 16.31
N VAL A 74 -11.73 -5.11 15.41
CA VAL A 74 -11.86 -5.67 14.07
C VAL A 74 -11.41 -7.12 14.12
N GLU A 75 -12.33 -8.07 14.04
CA GLU A 75 -12.03 -9.50 13.89
C GLU A 75 -11.83 -9.85 12.41
N ALA A 76 -11.14 -10.95 12.11
CA ALA A 76 -10.96 -11.45 10.74
C ALA A 76 -12.29 -11.58 9.97
N ALA A 77 -13.38 -11.94 10.63
CA ALA A 77 -14.71 -12.01 10.02
C ALA A 77 -15.21 -10.64 9.50
N HIS A 78 -14.96 -9.55 10.25
CA HIS A 78 -15.30 -8.20 9.82
C HIS A 78 -14.45 -7.77 8.62
N ILE A 79 -13.17 -8.20 8.59
CA ILE A 79 -12.25 -7.90 7.49
C ILE A 79 -12.67 -8.63 6.21
N ASP A 80 -13.02 -9.90 6.28
CA ASP A 80 -13.50 -10.67 5.13
C ASP A 80 -14.82 -10.09 4.58
N GLN A 81 -15.71 -9.66 5.47
CA GLN A 81 -16.96 -9.00 5.10
C GLN A 81 -16.71 -7.64 4.43
N ALA A 82 -15.73 -6.86 4.92
CA ALA A 82 -15.26 -5.63 4.28
C ALA A 82 -14.69 -5.86 2.88
N LEU A 83 -13.80 -6.86 2.71
CA LEU A 83 -13.21 -7.18 1.42
C LEU A 83 -14.29 -7.62 0.42
N THR A 84 -15.23 -8.46 0.86
CA THR A 84 -16.38 -8.89 0.04
C THR A 84 -17.23 -7.71 -0.40
N LEU A 85 -17.46 -6.73 0.48
CA LEU A 85 -18.21 -5.51 0.16
C LEU A 85 -17.48 -4.64 -0.87
N VAL A 86 -16.16 -4.49 -0.72
CA VAL A 86 -15.32 -3.74 -1.65
C VAL A 86 -15.31 -4.40 -3.04
N GLU A 87 -15.16 -5.72 -3.11
CA GLU A 87 -15.23 -6.46 -4.37
C GLU A 87 -16.61 -6.33 -5.02
N HIS A 88 -17.68 -6.47 -4.25
CA HIS A 88 -19.03 -6.33 -4.77
C HIS A 88 -19.28 -4.93 -5.33
N LEU A 89 -18.84 -3.89 -4.61
CA LEU A 89 -18.90 -2.49 -5.06
C LEU A 89 -18.12 -2.27 -6.35
N SER A 90 -16.98 -2.95 -6.51
CA SER A 90 -16.15 -2.85 -7.72
C SER A 90 -16.84 -3.42 -8.97
N ILE A 91 -17.79 -4.34 -8.79
CA ILE A 91 -18.55 -4.98 -9.86
C ILE A 91 -19.78 -4.16 -10.24
N VAL A 92 -20.51 -3.67 -9.24
CA VAL A 92 -21.81 -2.99 -9.46
C VAL A 92 -21.66 -1.51 -9.80
N VAL A 93 -20.48 -0.92 -9.58
CA VAL A 93 -20.16 0.47 -9.88
C VAL A 93 -19.21 0.55 -11.06
N ASN A 94 -19.48 1.47 -12.00
CA ASN A 94 -18.51 1.81 -13.03
C ASN A 94 -17.37 2.66 -12.44
N LEU A 95 -16.33 2.00 -11.93
CA LEU A 95 -15.18 2.64 -11.28
C LEU A 95 -14.39 3.57 -12.19
N ASN A 96 -14.42 3.36 -13.51
CA ASN A 96 -13.76 4.24 -14.48
C ASN A 96 -14.43 5.63 -14.55
N ARG A 97 -15.73 5.69 -14.24
CA ARG A 97 -16.49 6.94 -14.20
C ARG A 97 -16.36 7.67 -12.86
N TYR A 98 -16.09 6.93 -11.78
CA TYR A 98 -16.09 7.42 -10.40
C TYR A 98 -14.72 7.21 -9.76
N GLU A 99 -13.72 7.92 -10.25
CA GLU A 99 -12.31 7.73 -9.86
C GLU A 99 -12.08 7.94 -8.35
N GLN A 100 -12.74 8.93 -7.74
CA GLN A 100 -12.69 9.15 -6.28
C GLN A 100 -13.25 7.96 -5.49
N PHE A 101 -14.32 7.35 -5.98
CA PHE A 101 -14.90 6.16 -5.36
C PHE A 101 -13.96 4.95 -5.50
N ASN A 102 -13.33 4.81 -6.66
CA ASN A 102 -12.31 3.78 -6.88
C ASN A 102 -11.13 3.92 -5.91
N GLN A 103 -10.63 5.15 -5.69
CA GLN A 103 -9.55 5.42 -4.73
C GLN A 103 -9.96 5.05 -3.30
N LEU A 104 -11.21 5.29 -2.90
CA LEU A 104 -11.73 4.89 -1.60
C LEU A 104 -11.80 3.36 -1.44
N LEU A 105 -12.25 2.64 -2.47
CA LEU A 105 -12.29 1.18 -2.47
C LEU A 105 -10.88 0.55 -2.40
N GLU A 106 -9.92 1.09 -3.15
CA GLU A 106 -8.52 0.65 -3.07
C GLU A 106 -7.92 0.91 -1.70
N ARG A 107 -8.24 2.05 -1.08
CA ARG A 107 -7.82 2.36 0.29
C ARG A 107 -8.46 1.39 1.30
N ALA A 108 -9.74 1.04 1.12
CA ALA A 108 -10.42 0.06 1.95
C ALA A 108 -9.75 -1.30 1.89
N ARG A 109 -9.45 -1.76 0.66
CA ARG A 109 -8.76 -3.03 0.42
C ARG A 109 -7.40 -3.06 1.11
N LYS A 110 -6.63 -1.99 1.00
CA LYS A 110 -5.30 -1.89 1.65
C LYS A 110 -5.40 -1.91 3.18
N VAL A 111 -6.35 -1.17 3.77
CA VAL A 111 -6.55 -1.16 5.23
C VAL A 111 -7.02 -2.52 5.73
N ALA A 112 -8.01 -3.13 5.08
CA ALA A 112 -8.51 -4.46 5.42
C ALA A 112 -7.40 -5.53 5.32
N THR A 113 -6.63 -5.52 4.24
CA THR A 113 -5.49 -6.43 4.05
C THR A 113 -4.40 -6.19 5.08
N TYR A 114 -4.13 -4.94 5.45
CA TYR A 114 -3.17 -4.62 6.49
C TYR A 114 -3.62 -5.15 7.85
N LEU A 115 -4.89 -4.95 8.22
CA LEU A 115 -5.45 -5.45 9.47
C LEU A 115 -5.41 -6.98 9.53
N LEU A 116 -5.76 -7.67 8.44
CA LEU A 116 -5.70 -9.15 8.36
C LEU A 116 -4.28 -9.68 8.59
N ASN A 117 -3.29 -8.94 8.10
CA ASN A 117 -1.89 -9.34 8.14
C ASN A 117 -1.16 -8.91 9.43
N ASN A 118 -1.70 -7.95 10.17
CA ASN A 118 -1.09 -7.41 11.39
C ASN A 118 -1.83 -7.79 12.68
N ASP A 119 -2.94 -8.53 12.58
CA ASP A 119 -3.61 -9.16 13.72
C ASP A 119 -2.68 -10.27 14.26
N ALA A 120 -1.71 -9.86 15.08
CA ALA A 120 -0.59 -10.64 15.60
C ALA A 120 -0.02 -11.63 14.59
N ALA A 121 0.73 -11.13 13.60
CA ALA A 121 1.51 -11.99 12.71
C ALA A 121 2.34 -12.97 13.55
N SER A 122 1.90 -14.23 13.56
CA SER A 122 2.68 -15.30 14.15
C SER A 122 4.05 -15.29 13.45
N PRO A 123 5.18 -15.38 14.19
CA PRO A 123 6.50 -15.47 13.58
C PRO A 123 6.57 -16.52 12.45
N CYS A 124 5.74 -17.57 12.56
CA CYS A 124 5.60 -18.62 11.57
C CYS A 124 5.01 -18.13 10.24
N GLN A 125 3.97 -17.29 10.27
CA GLN A 125 3.33 -16.74 9.06
C GLN A 125 4.23 -15.74 8.34
N ASP A 126 4.98 -14.95 9.09
CA ASP A 126 5.99 -14.03 8.55
C ASP A 126 7.14 -14.78 7.87
N GLU A 127 7.58 -15.90 8.43
CA GLU A 127 8.56 -16.76 7.78
C GLU A 127 8.01 -17.39 6.49
N GLU A 128 6.77 -17.86 6.49
CA GLU A 128 6.16 -18.50 5.33
C GLU A 128 5.95 -17.53 4.16
N LYS A 129 5.47 -16.31 4.43
CA LYS A 129 5.39 -15.22 3.44
C LYS A 129 6.76 -14.89 2.85
N MET A 130 7.78 -14.75 3.70
CA MET A 130 9.14 -14.47 3.23
C MET A 130 9.75 -15.62 2.44
N ARG A 131 9.45 -16.88 2.80
CA ARG A 131 9.84 -18.07 2.02
C ARG A 131 9.17 -18.10 0.66
N LEU A 132 7.89 -17.72 0.57
CA LEU A 132 7.16 -17.64 -0.71
C LEU A 132 7.80 -16.58 -1.63
N LEU A 133 8.03 -15.38 -1.11
CA LEU A 133 8.69 -14.31 -1.85
C LEU A 133 10.10 -14.72 -2.30
N PHE A 134 10.87 -15.36 -1.42
CA PHE A 134 12.20 -15.90 -1.75
C PHE A 134 12.13 -16.92 -2.88
N SER A 135 11.24 -17.91 -2.77
CA SER A 135 11.08 -18.99 -3.75
C SER A 135 10.80 -18.42 -5.14
N TYR A 136 9.90 -17.43 -5.23
CA TYR A 136 9.57 -16.78 -6.49
C TYR A 136 10.78 -16.05 -7.09
N LEU A 137 11.44 -15.21 -6.30
CA LEU A 137 12.58 -14.42 -6.79
C LEU A 137 13.79 -15.29 -7.14
N LYS A 138 13.98 -16.40 -6.41
CA LYS A 138 15.01 -17.42 -6.72
C LYS A 138 14.71 -18.12 -8.04
N HIS A 139 13.46 -18.53 -8.27
CA HIS A 139 13.05 -19.16 -9.53
C HIS A 139 13.25 -18.21 -10.73
N ARG A 140 13.08 -16.89 -10.52
CA ARG A 140 13.36 -15.86 -11.53
C ARG A 140 14.83 -15.43 -11.60
N GLN A 141 15.74 -16.10 -10.88
CA GLN A 141 17.17 -15.79 -10.83
C GLN A 141 17.49 -14.35 -10.38
N MET A 142 16.58 -13.71 -9.65
CA MET A 142 16.76 -12.34 -9.16
C MET A 142 17.53 -12.30 -7.85
N VAL A 143 17.39 -13.35 -7.03
CA VAL A 143 18.11 -13.54 -5.78
C VAL A 143 18.62 -14.98 -5.69
N SER A 144 19.73 -15.18 -5.01
CA SER A 144 20.36 -16.50 -4.81
C SER A 144 20.25 -16.99 -3.37
N LYS A 145 20.23 -16.06 -2.41
CA LYS A 145 20.22 -16.36 -0.97
C LYS A 145 19.08 -15.62 -0.28
N PRO A 146 18.43 -16.21 0.74
CA PRO A 146 17.35 -15.55 1.48
C PRO A 146 17.80 -14.23 2.12
N THR A 147 19.05 -14.16 2.56
CA THR A 147 19.62 -12.96 3.20
C THR A 147 19.58 -11.73 2.30
N GLN A 148 19.59 -11.91 0.97
CA GLN A 148 19.50 -10.81 0.00
C GLN A 148 18.14 -10.09 0.01
N LEU A 149 17.11 -10.70 0.60
CA LEU A 149 15.83 -10.03 0.84
C LEU A 149 15.91 -9.05 2.01
N THR A 150 16.74 -9.37 3.00
CA THR A 150 16.83 -8.62 4.26
C THR A 150 18.08 -7.76 4.35
N GLU A 151 18.80 -7.60 3.25
CA GLU A 151 20.06 -6.85 3.17
C GLU A 151 19.98 -5.76 2.09
N GLY A 152 20.73 -4.68 2.30
CA GLY A 152 20.82 -3.55 1.37
C GLY A 152 19.45 -2.93 1.05
N ASN A 153 19.26 -2.53 -0.21
CA ASN A 153 18.03 -1.86 -0.66
C ASN A 153 16.80 -2.78 -0.65
N GLY A 154 16.99 -4.10 -0.60
CA GLY A 154 15.89 -5.08 -0.52
C GLY A 154 15.20 -5.10 0.84
N LEU A 155 15.92 -4.69 1.90
CA LEU A 155 15.41 -4.67 3.27
C LEU A 155 14.10 -3.90 3.41
N HIS A 156 14.00 -2.73 2.77
CA HIS A 156 12.80 -1.90 2.86
C HIS A 156 11.59 -2.54 2.15
N ILE A 157 11.83 -3.23 1.02
CA ILE A 157 10.79 -3.94 0.29
C ILE A 157 10.32 -5.15 1.09
N ALA A 158 11.25 -5.94 1.63
CA ALA A 158 10.94 -7.07 2.51
C ALA A 158 10.20 -6.64 3.78
N ALA A 159 10.61 -5.52 4.40
CA ALA A 159 9.94 -4.99 5.58
C ALA A 159 8.52 -4.49 5.27
N ALA A 160 8.31 -3.83 4.13
CA ALA A 160 6.99 -3.37 3.71
C ALA A 160 6.07 -4.56 3.35
N TYR A 161 6.59 -5.57 2.67
CA TYR A 161 5.88 -6.81 2.38
C TYR A 161 5.51 -7.58 3.66
N ARG A 162 6.44 -7.73 4.60
CA ARG A 162 6.20 -8.38 5.89
C ARG A 162 5.11 -7.68 6.70
N LYS A 163 5.13 -6.34 6.71
CA LYS A 163 4.11 -5.51 7.38
C LYS A 163 2.76 -5.46 6.63
N GLY A 164 2.61 -6.17 5.51
CA GLY A 164 1.38 -6.15 4.70
C GLY A 164 1.11 -4.82 3.99
N LEU A 165 2.12 -3.93 3.91
CA LEU A 165 2.03 -2.66 3.16
C LEU A 165 2.13 -2.89 1.65
N LEU A 166 2.71 -4.03 1.24
CA LEU A 166 2.77 -4.50 -0.13
C LEU A 166 2.14 -5.88 -0.21
N ASN A 167 1.40 -6.16 -1.28
CA ASN A 167 1.04 -7.52 -1.66
C ASN A 167 2.20 -8.22 -2.39
N LEU A 168 2.05 -9.52 -2.70
CA LEU A 168 3.13 -10.31 -3.32
C LEU A 168 3.53 -9.77 -4.70
N SER A 169 2.56 -9.34 -5.52
CA SER A 169 2.84 -8.78 -6.85
C SER A 169 3.61 -7.47 -6.75
N GLU A 170 3.16 -6.57 -5.87
CA GLU A 170 3.81 -5.29 -5.61
C GLU A 170 5.23 -5.46 -5.08
N ALA A 171 5.45 -6.44 -4.19
CA ALA A 171 6.78 -6.77 -3.70
C ALA A 171 7.67 -7.29 -4.85
N ILE A 172 7.19 -8.19 -5.70
CA ILE A 172 7.93 -8.71 -6.86
C ILE A 172 8.32 -7.57 -7.81
N ASP A 173 7.38 -6.68 -8.13
CA ASP A 173 7.63 -5.58 -9.06
C ASP A 173 8.60 -4.56 -8.47
N ALA A 174 8.54 -4.29 -7.16
CA ALA A 174 9.53 -3.49 -6.46
C ALA A 174 10.93 -4.10 -6.53
N TYR A 175 11.07 -5.42 -6.33
CA TYR A 175 12.36 -6.12 -6.49
C TYR A 175 12.87 -6.08 -7.94
N ARG A 176 11.98 -6.15 -8.94
CA ARG A 176 12.36 -6.01 -10.36
C ARG A 176 12.86 -4.61 -10.68
N ALA A 177 12.17 -3.60 -10.17
CA ALA A 177 12.57 -2.21 -10.33
C ALA A 177 13.94 -1.96 -9.68
N GLN A 178 14.16 -2.49 -8.47
CA GLN A 178 15.45 -2.40 -7.79
C GLN A 178 16.57 -3.03 -8.62
N LEU A 179 16.39 -4.27 -9.10
CA LEU A 179 17.41 -4.96 -9.89
C LEU A 179 17.72 -4.23 -11.20
N THR A 180 16.69 -3.73 -11.88
CA THR A 180 16.84 -2.94 -13.12
C THR A 180 17.62 -1.66 -12.87
N CYS A 181 17.31 -0.97 -11.77
CA CYS A 181 18.02 0.24 -11.37
C CYS A 181 19.50 -0.06 -11.06
N GLN A 182 19.78 -1.12 -10.30
CA GLN A 182 21.13 -1.53 -9.96
C GLN A 182 21.96 -1.87 -11.21
N ASN A 183 21.39 -2.62 -12.16
CA ASN A 183 22.05 -2.95 -13.42
C ASN A 183 22.35 -1.71 -14.26
N ARG A 184 21.42 -0.74 -14.32
CA ARG A 184 21.63 0.53 -15.01
C ARG A 184 22.75 1.36 -14.37
N LEU A 185 22.77 1.44 -13.03
CA LEU A 185 23.81 2.17 -12.30
C LEU A 185 25.19 1.55 -12.52
N GLN A 186 25.30 0.22 -12.46
CA GLN A 186 26.55 -0.50 -12.74
C GLN A 186 27.02 -0.27 -14.17
N PHE A 187 26.11 -0.30 -15.15
CA PHE A 187 26.44 -0.05 -16.54
C PHE A 187 26.95 1.39 -16.79
N VAL A 188 26.33 2.38 -16.14
CA VAL A 188 26.78 3.78 -16.21
C VAL A 188 28.17 3.95 -15.57
N GLN A 189 28.40 3.32 -14.41
CA GLN A 189 29.70 3.36 -13.73
C GLN A 189 30.81 2.73 -14.58
N LEU A 190 30.56 1.56 -15.18
CA LEU A 190 31.52 0.90 -16.07
C LEU A 190 31.86 1.76 -17.29
N ARG A 191 30.86 2.42 -17.91
CA ARG A 191 31.10 3.36 -19.01
C ARG A 191 31.95 4.55 -18.59
N ALA A 192 31.67 5.14 -17.43
CA ALA A 192 32.47 6.26 -16.90
C ALA A 192 33.93 5.83 -16.62
N SER A 193 34.14 4.62 -16.10
CA SER A 193 35.49 4.09 -15.84
C SER A 193 36.27 3.78 -17.12
N CYS A 194 35.62 3.34 -18.20
CA CYS A 194 36.28 3.12 -19.48
C CYS A 194 36.73 4.41 -20.18
N VAL A 195 35.98 5.52 -20.03
CA VAL A 195 36.35 6.82 -20.62
C VAL A 195 37.60 7.41 -19.93
N SER A 196 37.78 7.16 -18.64
CA SER A 196 38.93 7.65 -17.86
C SER A 196 40.25 6.91 -18.13
N ILE A 197 40.23 5.78 -18.86
CA ILE A 197 41.45 5.02 -19.20
C ILE A 197 42.04 5.49 -20.55
N THR A 198 41.28 6.26 -21.33
CA THR A 198 41.65 6.75 -22.66
C THR A 198 42.00 8.25 -22.72
N ALA A 199 42.23 8.90 -21.57
CA ALA A 199 42.63 10.31 -21.49
C ALA A 199 44.10 10.46 -21.08
#